data_AF-A0A536YAQ2-F1
#
_entry.id   AF-A0A536YAQ2-F1
#
_cell.length_a   1.000
_cell.length_b   1.000
_cell.length_c   1.000
_cell.angle_alpha   90.00
_cell.angle_beta   90.00
_cell.angle_gamma   90.00
#
_symmetry.space_group_name_H-M   'P 1'
#
loop_
_entity.id
_entity.type
_entity.pdbx_description
1 polymer ?
#
loop_
_entity_poly.entity_id
_entity_poly.type
_entity_poly.pdbx_seq_one_letter_code
_entity_poly.pdbx_strand_id
1 'polypeptide(L)'
;LINAYRGAKFVEPRYIEAARMMGASHLRMVSEVLLPASIPSIVAGLRVSAGLGWQSLIGAELIVASSGIGYLMVKGQSNISTAIVMSGMIAIGIVGVAIDVLLRALQARIERHRQ
;
A
#
# COMPACT_ATOMS: atom_id res chain seq x y z
N LEU A 1 -7.32 4.30 -3.57
CA LEU A 1 -7.71 5.35 -4.56
C LEU A 1 -8.13 6.67 -3.90
N ILE A 2 -9.10 6.68 -2.97
CA ILE A 2 -9.52 7.91 -2.25
C ILE A 2 -8.37 8.64 -1.52
N ASN A 3 -7.44 7.93 -0.90
CA ASN A 3 -6.31 8.56 -0.18
C ASN A 3 -5.23 9.14 -1.11
N ALA A 4 -5.00 8.55 -2.28
CA ALA A 4 -4.14 9.12 -3.32
C ALA A 4 -4.79 10.37 -3.95
N TYR A 5 -6.10 10.32 -4.19
CA TYR A 5 -6.88 11.47 -4.68
C TYR A 5 -6.93 12.61 -3.66
N ARG A 6 -7.13 12.30 -2.36
CA ARG A 6 -7.10 13.31 -1.30
C ARG A 6 -5.73 13.94 -1.16
N GLY A 7 -4.65 13.19 -1.07
CA GLY A 7 -3.34 13.82 -0.91
C GLY A 7 -2.80 14.50 -2.18
N ALA A 8 -3.26 14.14 -3.39
CA ALA A 8 -3.06 14.94 -4.60
C ALA A 8 -3.87 16.26 -4.57
N LYS A 9 -5.07 16.25 -4.00
CA LYS A 9 -5.93 17.44 -3.83
C LYS A 9 -5.51 18.35 -2.66
N PHE A 10 -4.75 17.82 -1.69
CA PHE A 10 -4.25 18.53 -0.52
C PHE A 10 -2.77 18.93 -0.63
N VAL A 11 -2.18 18.94 -1.83
CA VAL A 11 -0.92 19.65 -2.06
C VAL A 11 -1.19 21.13 -1.79
N GLU A 12 -0.57 21.68 -0.74
CA GLU A 12 -0.77 23.08 -0.33
C GLU A 12 -0.57 24.03 -1.53
N PRO A 13 -1.53 24.93 -1.82
CA PRO A 13 -1.47 25.88 -2.94
C PRO A 13 -0.16 26.68 -3.00
N ARG A 14 0.50 26.87 -1.84
CA ARG A 14 1.80 27.51 -1.69
C ARG A 14 2.92 26.85 -2.50
N TYR A 15 2.91 25.53 -2.69
CA TYR A 15 3.92 24.85 -3.52
C TYR A 15 3.73 25.13 -5.01
N ILE A 16 2.49 25.31 -5.44
CA ILE A 16 2.14 25.65 -6.83
C ILE A 16 2.47 27.13 -7.10
N GLU A 17 2.18 28.02 -6.15
CA GLU A 17 2.53 29.44 -6.23
C GLU A 17 4.05 29.67 -6.22
N ALA A 18 4.80 28.99 -5.34
CA ALA A 18 6.26 29.09 -5.30
C ALA A 18 6.93 28.62 -6.61
N ALA A 19 6.41 27.56 -7.23
CA ALA A 19 6.91 27.07 -8.51
C ALA A 19 6.60 28.01 -9.69
N ARG A 20 5.44 28.68 -9.66
CA ARG A 20 5.09 29.73 -10.64
C ARG A 20 5.99 30.95 -10.51
N MET A 21 6.31 31.37 -9.28
CA MET A 21 7.19 32.52 -9.02
C MET A 21 8.63 32.30 -9.51
N MET A 22 9.08 31.04 -9.63
CA MET A 22 10.41 30.68 -10.17
C MET A 22 10.45 30.44 -11.70
N GLY A 23 9.35 30.67 -12.43
CA GLY A 23 9.37 30.60 -13.90
C GLY A 23 9.51 29.19 -14.49
N ALA A 24 9.16 28.15 -13.74
CA ALA A 24 9.26 26.77 -14.21
C ALA A 24 8.30 26.49 -15.39
N SER A 25 8.82 25.89 -16.48
CA SER A 25 8.00 25.40 -17.59
C SER A 25 7.05 24.30 -17.12
N HIS A 26 5.93 24.08 -17.81
CA HIS A 26 4.90 23.11 -17.42
C HIS A 26 5.47 21.70 -17.12
N LEU A 27 6.47 21.25 -17.89
CA LEU A 27 7.13 19.96 -17.66
C LEU A 27 8.04 19.97 -16.42
N ARG A 28 8.82 21.03 -16.20
CA ARG A 28 9.65 21.18 -14.99
C ARG A 28 8.82 21.30 -13.72
N MET A 29 7.70 22.02 -13.77
CA MET A 29 6.78 22.15 -12.64
C MET A 29 6.20 20.79 -12.24
N VAL A 30 5.87 19.94 -13.22
CA VAL A 30 5.36 18.60 -12.95
C VAL A 30 6.45 17.69 -12.39
N SER A 31 7.66 17.67 -12.96
CA SER A 31 8.73 16.75 -12.56
C SER A 31 9.47 17.16 -11.29
N GLU A 32 9.76 18.45 -11.11
CA GLU A 32 10.62 18.93 -10.01
C GLU A 32 9.84 19.43 -8.79
N VAL A 33 8.53 19.73 -8.94
CA VAL A 33 7.72 20.26 -7.83
C VAL A 33 6.54 19.35 -7.53
N LEU A 34 5.67 19.09 -8.50
CA LEU A 34 4.42 18.36 -8.27
C LEU A 34 4.66 16.89 -7.95
N LEU A 35 5.53 16.21 -8.72
CA LEU A 35 5.91 14.81 -8.49
C LEU A 35 6.51 14.61 -7.08
N PRO A 36 7.61 15.28 -6.68
CA PRO A 36 8.19 15.07 -5.36
C PRO A 36 7.28 15.50 -4.21
N ALA A 37 6.38 16.47 -4.41
CA ALA A 37 5.39 16.85 -3.40
C ALA A 37 4.24 15.82 -3.27
N SER A 38 3.88 15.13 -4.35
CA SER A 38 2.78 14.16 -4.37
C SER A 38 3.21 12.74 -3.98
N ILE A 39 4.50 12.41 -4.06
CA ILE A 39 5.03 11.09 -3.71
C ILE A 39 4.58 10.60 -2.32
N PRO A 40 4.66 11.38 -1.21
CA PRO A 40 4.18 10.93 0.10
C PRO A 40 2.69 10.54 0.10
N SER A 41 1.87 11.30 -0.64
CA SER A 41 0.44 10.98 -0.81
C SER A 41 0.23 9.70 -1.61
N ILE A 42 0.99 9.50 -2.69
CA ILE A 42 0.91 8.29 -3.53
C ILE A 42 1.27 7.07 -2.68
N VAL A 43 2.35 7.13 -1.90
CA VAL A 43 2.79 6.04 -1.02
C VAL A 43 1.75 5.74 0.06
N ALA A 44 1.15 6.77 0.68
CA ALA A 44 0.04 6.58 1.61
C ALA A 44 -1.18 5.91 0.95
N GLY A 45 -1.48 6.28 -0.30
CA GLY A 45 -2.51 5.66 -1.11
C GLY A 45 -2.24 4.19 -1.41
N LEU A 46 -1.00 3.87 -1.80
CA LEU A 46 -0.52 2.51 -2.08
C LEU A 46 -0.64 1.61 -0.85
N ARG A 47 -0.27 2.12 0.34
CA ARG A 47 -0.40 1.39 1.60
C ARG A 47 -1.82 0.93 1.88
N VAL A 48 -2.79 1.84 1.70
CA VAL A 48 -4.21 1.51 1.92
C VAL A 48 -4.72 0.52 0.88
N SER A 49 -4.37 0.69 -0.39
CA SER A 49 -4.79 -0.29 -1.42
C SER A 49 -4.14 -1.65 -1.24
N ALA A 50 -2.90 -1.72 -0.76
CA ALA A 50 -2.23 -2.99 -0.48
C ALA A 50 -2.93 -3.76 0.65
N GLY A 51 -3.34 -3.07 1.72
CA GLY A 51 -4.11 -3.68 2.81
C GLY A 51 -5.48 -4.22 2.36
N LEU A 52 -6.21 -3.43 1.57
CA LEU A 52 -7.50 -3.87 1.01
C LEU A 52 -7.33 -5.02 0.00
N GLY A 53 -6.30 -4.95 -0.85
CA GLY A 53 -5.98 -6.02 -1.79
C GLY A 53 -5.60 -7.32 -1.08
N TRP A 54 -4.84 -7.22 0.01
CA TRP A 54 -4.49 -8.36 0.86
C TRP A 54 -5.74 -9.03 1.45
N GLN A 55 -6.66 -8.25 2.02
CA GLN A 55 -7.93 -8.78 2.54
C GLN A 55 -8.78 -9.42 1.43
N SER A 56 -8.85 -8.78 0.26
CA SER A 56 -9.56 -9.31 -0.90
C SER A 56 -8.97 -10.63 -1.41
N LEU A 57 -7.64 -10.75 -1.45
CA LEU A 57 -6.93 -11.95 -1.87
C LEU A 57 -7.24 -13.12 -0.94
N ILE A 58 -7.14 -12.91 0.37
CA ILE A 58 -7.47 -13.95 1.37
C ILE A 58 -8.93 -14.38 1.23
N GLY A 59 -9.86 -13.42 1.09
CA GLY A 59 -11.27 -13.72 0.87
C GLY A 59 -11.50 -14.60 -0.37
N ALA A 60 -10.78 -14.32 -1.47
CA ALA A 60 -10.83 -15.14 -2.67
C ALA A 60 -10.23 -16.54 -2.44
N GLU A 61 -9.13 -16.65 -1.70
CA GLU A 61 -8.51 -17.95 -1.36
C GLU A 61 -9.42 -18.85 -0.53
N LEU A 62 -10.25 -18.26 0.33
CA LEU A 62 -11.15 -19.01 1.21
C LEU A 62 -12.40 -19.56 0.50
N ILE A 63 -12.86 -18.90 -0.58
CA ILE A 63 -14.14 -19.23 -1.23
C ILE A 63 -13.96 -20.06 -2.50
N VAL A 64 -13.00 -19.70 -3.36
CA VAL A 64 -12.93 -20.22 -4.73
C VAL A 64 -11.59 -20.89 -5.06
N ALA A 65 -10.52 -20.59 -4.31
CA ALA A 65 -9.21 -21.12 -4.67
C ALA A 65 -9.07 -22.62 -4.36
N SER A 66 -8.36 -23.31 -5.24
CA SER A 66 -7.94 -24.71 -5.07
C SER A 66 -6.51 -24.85 -4.53
N SER A 67 -5.87 -23.73 -4.20
CA SER A 67 -4.51 -23.63 -3.68
C SER A 67 -4.36 -22.35 -2.87
N GLY A 68 -3.40 -22.30 -1.94
CA GLY A 68 -3.13 -21.12 -1.11
C GLY A 68 -3.24 -21.43 0.38
N ILE A 69 -2.86 -20.45 1.22
CA ILE A 69 -2.88 -20.62 2.67
C ILE A 69 -4.32 -20.64 3.17
N GLY A 70 -5.20 -19.79 2.59
CA GLY A 70 -6.63 -19.82 2.90
C GLY A 70 -7.27 -21.18 2.58
N TYR A 71 -6.96 -21.73 1.40
CA TYR A 71 -7.43 -23.06 1.00
C TYR A 71 -6.98 -24.17 1.98
N LEU A 72 -5.70 -24.15 2.40
CA LEU A 72 -5.18 -25.11 3.37
C LEU A 72 -5.88 -25.01 4.72
N MET A 73 -6.23 -23.81 5.17
CA MET A 73 -7.00 -23.61 6.39
C MET A 73 -8.41 -24.19 6.27
N VAL A 74 -9.11 -23.96 5.15
CA VAL A 74 -10.45 -24.53 4.91
C VAL A 74 -10.40 -26.05 4.90
N LYS A 75 -9.40 -26.65 4.22
CA LYS A 75 -9.18 -28.09 4.22
C LYS A 75 -8.83 -28.63 5.62
N GLY A 76 -8.00 -27.90 6.37
CA GLY A 76 -7.66 -28.21 7.76
C GLY A 76 -8.88 -28.20 8.68
N GLN A 77 -9.80 -27.25 8.47
CA GLN A 77 -11.07 -27.18 9.18
C GLN A 77 -11.95 -28.40 8.91
N SER A 78 -12.08 -28.83 7.65
CA SER A 78 -12.83 -30.06 7.30
C SER A 78 -12.24 -31.32 7.95
N ASN A 79 -10.92 -31.33 8.17
CA ASN A 79 -10.22 -32.42 8.84
C ASN A 79 -10.15 -32.25 10.38
N ILE A 80 -10.81 -31.24 10.96
CA ILE A 80 -10.79 -30.91 12.40
C ILE A 80 -9.34 -30.74 12.92
N SER A 81 -8.42 -30.35 12.04
CA SER A 81 -7.01 -30.15 12.37
C SER A 81 -6.77 -28.71 12.78
N THR A 82 -6.93 -28.43 14.08
CA THR A 82 -6.69 -27.09 14.63
C THR A 82 -5.25 -26.63 14.41
N ALA A 83 -4.28 -27.55 14.40
CA ALA A 83 -2.88 -27.24 14.15
C ALA A 83 -2.66 -26.59 12.77
N ILE A 84 -3.28 -27.13 11.72
CA ILE A 84 -3.18 -26.58 10.36
C ILE A 84 -3.83 -25.20 10.30
N VAL A 85 -5.04 -25.05 10.85
CA VAL A 85 -5.77 -23.77 10.86
C VAL A 85 -4.96 -22.70 11.59
N MET A 86 -4.44 -23.00 12.79
CA MET A 86 -3.63 -22.06 13.57
C MET A 86 -2.33 -21.67 12.85
N SER A 87 -1.62 -22.64 12.25
CA SER A 87 -0.41 -22.35 11.48
C SER A 87 -0.69 -21.44 10.28
N GLY A 88 -1.83 -21.62 9.61
CA GLY A 88 -2.28 -20.76 8.51
C GLY A 88 -2.62 -19.35 8.97
N MET A 89 -3.32 -19.20 10.10
CA MET A 89 -3.60 -17.88 10.69
C MET A 89 -2.32 -17.11 11.00
N ILE A 90 -1.32 -17.78 11.58
CA ILE A 90 -0.02 -17.17 11.87
C ILE A 90 0.69 -16.78 10.57
N ALA A 91 0.69 -17.66 9.56
CA ALA A 91 1.32 -17.38 8.28
C ALA A 91 0.69 -16.17 7.58
N ILE A 92 -0.64 -16.06 7.56
CA ILE A 92 -1.35 -14.89 7.02
C ILE A 92 -0.97 -13.61 7.78
N GLY A 93 -0.91 -13.69 9.12
CA GLY A 93 -0.48 -12.56 9.95
C GLY A 93 0.93 -12.10 9.62
N ILE A 94 1.88 -13.04 9.47
CA ILE A 94 3.27 -12.75 9.11
C ILE A 94 3.36 -12.08 7.74
N VAL A 95 2.65 -12.60 6.73
CA VAL A 95 2.67 -12.02 5.38
C VAL A 95 2.05 -10.61 5.39
N GLY A 96 0.93 -10.41 6.10
CA GLY A 96 0.32 -9.09 6.25
C GLY A 96 1.25 -8.08 6.91
N VAL A 97 1.93 -8.48 8.00
CA VAL A 97 2.94 -7.64 8.67
C VAL A 97 4.13 -7.37 7.76
N ALA A 98 4.61 -8.38 7.02
CA ALA A 98 5.73 -8.23 6.08
C ALA A 98 5.39 -7.20 4.99
N ILE A 99 4.20 -7.28 4.40
CA ILE A 99 3.73 -6.30 3.40
C ILE A 99 3.72 -4.90 4.01
N ASP A 100 3.18 -4.73 5.20
CA ASP A 100 3.09 -3.42 5.85
C ASP A 100 4.50 -2.85 6.19
N VAL A 101 5.40 -3.67 6.74
CA VAL A 101 6.79 -3.28 6.99
C VAL A 101 7.51 -2.89 5.70
N LEU A 102 7.32 -3.63 4.60
CA LEU A 102 7.95 -3.33 3.32
C LEU A 102 7.49 -1.97 2.77
N LEU A 103 6.19 -1.68 2.89
CA LEU A 103 5.61 -0.41 2.45
C LEU A 103 6.05 0.76 3.33
N ARG A 104 6.16 0.56 4.65
CA ARG A 104 6.74 1.55 5.58
C ARG A 104 8.21 1.81 5.27
N ALA A 105 8.99 0.78 4.98
CA ALA A 105 10.41 0.92 4.63
C ALA A 105 10.58 1.71 3.31
N LEU A 106 9.75 1.43 2.30
CA LEU A 106 9.69 2.19 1.06
C LEU A 106 9.38 3.67 1.32
N GLN A 107 8.39 3.96 2.16
CA GLN A 107 8.05 5.33 2.55
C GLN A 107 9.23 6.06 3.21
N ALA A 108 9.84 5.43 4.22
CA ALA A 108 10.97 6.01 4.95
C ALA A 108 12.24 6.16 4.11
N ARG A 109 12.43 5.34 3.07
CA ARG A 109 13.53 5.47 2.12
C ARG A 109 13.34 6.67 1.20
N ILE A 110 12.12 6.88 0.74
CA ILE A 110 11.74 7.99 -0.12
C ILE A 110 11.85 9.33 0.63
N GLU A 111 11.36 9.40 1.87
CA GLU A 111 11.46 10.60 2.70
C GLU A 111 12.92 10.98 3.01
N ARG A 112 13.80 9.99 3.24
CA ARG A 112 15.23 10.21 3.46
C ARG A 112 16.01 10.69 2.24
N HIS A 113 15.53 10.47 1.02
CA HIS A 113 16.16 11.01 -0.20
C HIS A 113 15.78 12.47 -0.46
N ARG A 114 14.94 13.07 0.39
CA ARG A 114 14.45 14.45 0.26
C ARG A 114 15.03 15.43 1.29
N GLN A 115 15.75 14.94 2.30
CA GLN A 115 16.60 15.75 3.19
C GLN A 115 18.02 15.80 2.63
#